data_AF-A0A929XW49-F1
#
_entry.id   AF-A0A929XW49-F1
#
_cell.length_a   1.000
_cell.length_b   1.000
_cell.length_c   1.000
_cell.angle_alpha   90.00
_cell.angle_beta   90.00
_cell.angle_gamma   90.00
#
_symmetry.space_group_name_H-M   'P 1'
#
loop_
_entity.id
_entity.type
_entity.pdbx_description
1 polymer ?
#
loop_
_entity_poly.entity_id
_entity_poly.type
_entity_poly.pdbx_seq_one_letter_code
_entity_poly.pdbx_strand_id
1 'polypeptide(L)' 'MTSLNSFSHLTLEDRRIILTGITNGSTKTAIAETIGKDKSTVCKEIKSHRKLTYRCSMPLECSNYKKCPFGR' A
#
# COMPACT_ATOMS: atom_id res chain seq x y z
N MET A 1 7.15 3.97 28.47
CA MET A 1 6.78 3.89 27.04
C MET A 1 8.08 3.68 26.26
N THR A 2 8.39 2.44 25.91
CA THR A 2 9.66 2.06 25.30
C THR A 2 9.67 2.47 23.83
N SER A 3 10.41 3.53 23.52
CA SER A 3 10.83 3.88 22.15
C SER A 3 11.73 2.75 21.63
N LEU A 4 11.14 1.73 21.00
CA LEU A 4 11.91 0.65 20.38
C LEU A 4 12.24 1.01 18.93
N ASN A 5 13.35 1.75 18.80
CA ASN A 5 14.18 1.91 17.61
C ASN A 5 13.47 2.37 16.33
N SER A 6 13.51 3.69 16.14
CA SER A 6 13.11 4.48 14.97
C SER A 6 13.74 4.08 13.61
N PHE A 7 14.63 3.09 13.57
CA PHE A 7 15.35 2.64 12.36
C PHE A 7 15.45 1.12 12.23
N SER A 8 14.59 0.35 12.90
CA SER A 8 14.62 -1.10 12.77
C SER A 8 13.98 -1.52 11.44
N HIS A 9 14.80 -2.13 10.56
CA HIS A 9 14.37 -2.71 9.30
C HIS A 9 13.21 -3.69 9.52
N LEU A 10 12.34 -3.78 8.51
CA LEU A 10 11.22 -4.70 8.53
C LEU A 10 11.73 -6.15 8.46
N THR A 11 11.34 -6.98 9.43
CA THR A 11 11.79 -8.37 9.47
C THR A 11 11.02 -9.24 8.46
N LEU A 12 11.49 -10.47 8.25
CA LEU A 12 10.78 -11.44 7.39
C LEU A 12 9.41 -11.81 7.97
N GLU A 13 9.29 -11.90 9.29
CA GLU A 13 8.00 -12.17 9.96
C GLU A 13 7.05 -10.99 9.84
N ASP A 14 7.54 -9.75 9.99
CA ASP A 14 6.72 -8.55 9.78
C ASP A 14 6.11 -8.55 8.36
N ARG A 15 6.90 -8.93 7.35
CA ARG A 15 6.41 -9.05 5.96
C ARG A 15 5.33 -10.10 5.80
N ARG A 16 5.47 -11.25 6.48
CA ARG A 16 4.45 -12.31 6.49
C ARG A 16 3.15 -11.81 7.13
N ILE A 17 3.24 -11.10 8.25
CA ILE A 17 2.08 -10.50 8.94
C ILE A 17 1.39 -9.48 8.03
N ILE A 18 2.14 -8.62 7.34
CA ILE A 18 1.57 -7.66 6.37
C ILE A 18 0.85 -8.39 5.24
N LEU A 19 1.44 -9.45 4.68
CA LEU A 19 0.83 -10.24 3.62
C LEU A 19 -0.50 -10.85 4.08
N THR A 20 -0.50 -11.53 5.22
CA THR A 20 -1.71 -12.13 5.80
C THR A 20 -2.77 -11.08 6.11
N GLY A 21 -2.37 -9.93 6.67
CA GLY A 21 -3.28 -8.82 6.95
C GLY A 21 -3.96 -8.27 5.70
N ILE A 22 -3.23 -8.16 4.57
CA ILE A 22 -3.81 -7.72 3.30
C ILE A 22 -4.77 -8.77 2.73
N THR A 23 -4.39 -10.04 2.77
CA THR A 23 -5.24 -11.16 2.30
C THR A 23 -6.55 -11.22 3.08
N ASN A 24 -6.51 -10.91 4.38
CA ASN A 24 -7.70 -10.89 5.24
C ASN A 24 -8.50 -9.58 5.16
N GLY A 25 -8.07 -8.60 4.35
CA GLY A 25 -8.76 -7.31 4.21
C GLY A 25 -8.57 -6.34 5.38
N SER A 26 -7.59 -6.56 6.25
CA SER A 26 -7.32 -5.69 7.40
C SER A 26 -6.87 -4.29 6.97
N THR A 27 -7.20 -3.30 7.81
CA THR A 27 -6.76 -1.92 7.58
C THR A 27 -5.27 -1.76 7.82
N LYS A 28 -4.64 -0.81 7.10
CA LYS A 28 -3.18 -0.58 7.21
C LYS A 28 -2.76 -0.09 8.59
N THR A 29 -3.66 0.59 9.31
CA THR A 29 -3.45 1.03 10.69
C THR A 29 -3.44 -0.17 11.63
N ALA A 30 -4.43 -1.07 11.54
CA ALA A 30 -4.47 -2.27 12.37
C ALA A 30 -3.24 -3.17 12.15
N ILE A 31 -2.80 -3.35 10.90
CA ILE A 31 -1.59 -4.12 10.60
C ILE A 31 -0.35 -3.47 11.22
N ALA A 32 -0.25 -2.13 11.18
CA ALA A 32 0.86 -1.39 11.76
C ALA A 32 0.88 -1.48 13.29
N GLU A 33 -0.29 -1.41 13.93
CA GLU A 33 -0.47 -1.60 15.37
C GLU A 33 -0.05 -3.01 15.80
N THR A 34 -0.44 -4.06 15.06
CA THR A 34 -0.07 -5.45 15.35
C THR A 34 1.45 -5.68 15.31
N ILE A 35 2.16 -5.04 14.38
CA ILE A 35 3.62 -5.18 14.23
C ILE A 35 4.37 -4.19 15.13
N GLY A 36 3.69 -3.16 15.67
CA GLY A 36 4.32 -2.08 16.42
C GLY A 36 5.22 -1.18 15.55
N LYS A 37 4.87 -1.01 14.28
CA LYS A 37 5.61 -0.18 13.31
C LYS A 37 4.77 1.01 12.87
N ASP A 38 5.43 2.03 12.35
CA ASP A 38 4.71 3.16 11.77
C ASP A 38 3.92 2.74 10.51
N LYS A 39 2.72 3.29 10.36
CA LYS A 39 1.84 3.06 9.20
C LYS A 39 2.54 3.36 7.88
N SER A 40 3.39 4.39 7.82
CA SER A 40 4.12 4.75 6.60
C SER A 40 5.10 3.66 6.16
N THR A 41 5.69 2.92 7.10
CA THR A 41 6.58 1.78 6.82
C THR A 41 5.81 0.65 6.15
N VAL A 42 4.65 0.28 6.70
CA VAL A 42 3.76 -0.72 6.09
C VAL A 42 3.31 -0.27 4.69
N CYS A 43 2.93 1.00 4.52
CA CYS A 43 2.55 1.54 3.22
C CYS A 43 3.69 1.50 2.19
N LYS A 44 4.93 1.83 2.60
CA LYS A 44 6.11 1.75 1.73
C LYS A 44 6.39 0.31 1.31
N GLU A 45 6.31 -0.64 2.25
CA GLU A 45 6.50 -2.06 1.97
C GLU A 45 5.49 -2.57 0.95
N ILE A 46 4.20 -2.27 1.15
CA ILE A 46 3.13 -2.63 0.22
C ILE A 46 3.37 -2.01 -1.15
N LYS A 47 3.72 -0.71 -1.20
CA LYS A 47 3.95 -0.02 -2.48
C LYS A 47 5.14 -0.61 -3.23
N SER A 48 6.20 -1.00 -2.53
CA SER A 48 7.40 -1.62 -3.12
C SER A 48 7.09 -2.97 -3.78
N HIS A 49 6.21 -3.77 -3.16
CA HIS A 49 5.89 -5.12 -3.62
C HIS A 49 4.62 -5.22 -4.47
N ARG A 50 3.78 -4.18 -4.46
CA ARG A 50 2.54 -4.16 -5.24
C ARG A 50 2.87 -4.10 -6.73
N LYS A 51 2.51 -5.16 -7.46
CA LYS A 51 2.49 -5.18 -8.92
C LYS A 51 1.12 -4.77 -9.44
N LEU A 52 1.10 -3.95 -10.48
CA LEU A 52 -0.13 -3.64 -11.20
C LEU A 52 -0.53 -4.88 -12.00
N THR A 53 -1.58 -5.58 -11.55
CA THR A 53 -2.06 -6.81 -12.20
C THR A 53 -2.93 -6.54 -13.41
N TYR A 54 -3.78 -5.51 -13.33
CA TYR A 54 -4.64 -5.09 -14.42
C TYR A 54 -4.66 -3.57 -14.49
N ARG A 55 -4.37 -3.06 -15.67
CA ARG A 55 -4.60 -1.65 -15.99
C ARG A 55 -5.92 -1.63 -16.75
N CYS A 56 -7.00 -1.22 -16.08
CA CYS A 56 -8.27 -1.06 -16.76
C CYS A 56 -8.11 0.01 -17.83
N SER A 57 -8.23 -0.40 -19.09
CA SER A 57 -8.29 0.49 -20.23
C SER A 57 -9.72 0.95 -20.47
N MET A 58 -10.53 1.09 -19.41
CA MET A 58 -11.88 1.64 -19.57
C MET A 58 -11.68 2.95 -20.33
N PRO A 59 -12.23 3.08 -21.55
CA PRO A 59 -12.13 4.33 -22.27
C PRO A 59 -12.68 5.37 -21.32
N LEU A 60 -11.95 6.48 -21.16
CA LEU A 60 -12.49 7.58 -20.39
C LEU A 60 -13.84 7.88 -21.01
N GLU A 61 -14.90 7.81 -20.20
CA GLU A 61 -16.31 7.80 -20.60
C GLU A 61 -16.65 8.91 -21.63
N CYS A 62 -15.80 9.94 -21.70
CA CYS A 62 -15.79 10.98 -22.70
C CYS A 62 -15.05 10.57 -23.99
N SER A 63 -15.79 10.43 -25.10
CA SER A 63 -15.24 10.25 -26.45
C SER A 63 -14.27 11.36 -26.89
N ASN A 64 -14.37 12.55 -26.27
CA ASN A 64 -13.51 13.71 -26.52
C ASN A 64 -12.34 13.85 -25.54
N TYR A 65 -12.13 12.91 -24.62
CA TYR A 65 -11.04 12.96 -23.63
C TYR A 65 -9.67 13.22 -24.28
N LYS A 66 -9.39 12.55 -25.41
CA LYS A 66 -8.14 12.76 -26.19
C LYS A 66 -7.96 14.18 -26.75
N LYS A 67 -9.03 14.96 -26.84
CA LYS A 67 -9.05 16.34 -27.35
C LYS A 67 -9.35 17.35 -26.24
N CYS A 68 -9.36 16.91 -24.98
CA CYS A 68 -9.72 17.75 -23.85
C CYS A 68 -8.64 18.82 -23.65
N PRO A 69 -8.99 20.12 -23.73
CA PRO A 69 -8.01 21.20 -23.55
C PRO A 69 -7.41 21.23 -22.14
N PHE A 70 -8.04 20.54 -21.19
CA PHE A 70 -7.59 20.45 -19.80
C PHE A 70 -6.73 19.21 -19.50
N GLY A 71 -6.44 18.36 -20.50
CA GLY A 71 -5.62 17.15 -20.31
C GLY A 71 -6.21 16.12 -19.33
N ARG A 72 -7.51 16.23 -19.06
CA ARG A 72 -8.33 15.09 -18.68
C ARG A 72 -8.79 14.50 -20.00
#